data_AF-A0A973F0N9-F1
#
_entry.id   AF-A0A973F0N9-F1
#
_cell.length_a   1.000
_cell.length_b   1.000
_cell.length_c   1.000
_cell.angle_alpha   90.00
_cell.angle_beta   90.00
_cell.angle_gamma   90.00
#
_symmetry.space_group_name_H-M   'P 1'
#
loop_
_entity.id
_entity.type
_entity.pdbx_description
1 polymer ?
#
loop_
_entity_poly.entity_id
_entity_poly.type
_entity_poly.pdbx_seq_one_letter_code
_entity_poly.pdbx_strand_id
1 'polypeptide(L)' 'NAKVPDLLSTAVSLYALNYADSDLTEIRPDCLTFIDNLFMGGGFAGTVFDTEPDIEYTFYGLLALGALAE' A
#
# COMPACT_ATOMS: atom_id res chain seq x y z
N ASN A 1 -8.67 -0.32 21.49
CA ASN A 1 -8.65 -0.74 20.08
C ASN A 1 -7.57 0.03 19.34
N ALA A 2 -6.39 -0.56 19.16
CA ALA A 2 -5.40 -0.01 18.24
C ALA A 2 -5.90 -0.22 16.80
N LYS A 3 -5.82 0.81 15.96
CA LYS A 3 -6.09 0.67 14.53
C LYS A 3 -4.83 0.12 13.87
N VAL A 4 -4.98 -0.97 13.12
CA VAL A 4 -3.90 -1.60 12.37
C VAL A 4 -3.97 -1.02 10.95
N PRO A 5 -2.87 -0.48 10.40
CA PRO A 5 -2.81 -0.11 8.99
C PRO A 5 -2.97 -1.34 8.09
N ASP A 6 -3.71 -1.20 6.99
CA ASP A 6 -3.91 -2.26 6.01
C ASP A 6 -3.60 -1.76 4.58
N LEU A 7 -3.21 -2.69 3.71
CA LEU A 7 -2.78 -2.40 2.35
C LEU A 7 -3.92 -1.89 1.47
N LEU A 8 -5.13 -2.44 1.64
CA LEU A 8 -6.28 -2.06 0.83
C LEU A 8 -6.62 -0.57 1.03
N SER A 9 -6.83 -0.15 2.28
CA SER A 9 -7.20 1.23 2.60
C SER A 9 -6.07 2.20 2.24
N THR A 10 -4.82 1.80 2.43
CA THR A 10 -3.65 2.57 2.01
C THR A 10 -3.62 2.76 0.49
N ALA A 11 -3.74 1.67 -0.28
CA ALA A 11 -3.69 1.71 -1.73
C ALA A 11 -4.80 2.58 -2.32
N VAL A 12 -6.04 2.42 -1.84
CA VAL A 12 -7.19 3.21 -2.30
C VAL A 12 -7.02 4.69 -1.96
N SER A 13 -6.50 4.99 -0.77
CA SER A 13 -6.26 6.39 -0.36
C SER A 13 -5.17 7.05 -1.20
N LEU A 14 -4.06 6.35 -1.45
CA LEU A 14 -2.98 6.84 -2.31
C LEU A 14 -3.46 7.06 -3.74
N TYR A 15 -4.21 6.11 -4.30
CA TYR A 15 -4.81 6.26 -5.62
C TYR A 15 -5.72 7.49 -5.69
N ALA A 16 -6.60 7.68 -4.70
CA ALA A 16 -7.51 8.81 -4.67
C ALA A 16 -6.79 10.17 -4.54
N LEU A 17 -5.76 10.24 -3.69
CA LEU A 17 -4.94 11.46 -3.54
C LEU A 17 -4.16 11.77 -4.81
N ASN A 18 -3.55 10.76 -5.44
CA ASN A 18 -2.87 10.91 -6.73
C ASN A 18 -3.85 11.37 -7.83
N TYR A 19 -5.02 10.76 -7.92
CA TYR A 19 -6.08 11.17 -8.86
C TYR A 19 -6.54 12.62 -8.63
N ALA A 20 -6.50 13.09 -7.39
CA ALA A 20 -6.84 14.46 -7.01
C ALA A 20 -5.67 15.46 -7.14
N ASP A 21 -4.54 15.05 -7.73
CA ASP A 21 -3.33 15.89 -7.92
C ASP A 21 -2.80 16.46 -6.58
N SER A 22 -2.91 15.67 -5.51
CA SER A 22 -2.40 16.04 -4.18
C SER A 22 -0.89 15.83 -4.10
N ASP A 23 -0.18 16.70 -3.37
CA ASP A 23 1.25 16.53 -3.10
C ASP A 23 1.48 15.37 -2.12
N LEU A 24 2.12 14.30 -2.61
CA LEU A 24 2.45 13.10 -1.84
C LEU A 24 3.90 13.07 -1.34
N THR A 25 4.69 14.13 -1.58
CA THR A 25 6.14 14.14 -1.33
C THR A 25 6.49 13.83 0.12
N GLU A 26 5.73 14.38 1.07
CA GLU A 26 5.97 14.19 2.50
C GLU A 26 5.68 12.76 2.97
N ILE A 27 4.64 12.12 2.45
CA ILE A 27 4.19 10.79 2.92
C ILE A 27 4.78 9.63 2.11
N ARG A 28 5.30 9.89 0.91
CA ARG A 28 5.81 8.86 -0.01
C ARG A 28 6.82 7.91 0.64
N PRO A 29 7.86 8.37 1.38
CA PRO A 29 8.86 7.46 1.95
C PRO A 29 8.25 6.46 2.95
N ASP A 30 7.34 6.91 3.80
CA ASP A 30 6.68 6.07 4.80
C ASP A 30 5.70 5.10 4.16
N CYS A 31 4.95 5.56 3.14
CA CYS A 31 4.05 4.69 2.37
C CYS A 31 4.81 3.59 1.62
N LEU A 32 5.93 3.92 0.96
CA LEU A 32 6.77 2.92 0.28
C LEU A 32 7.33 1.90 1.27
N THR A 33 7.82 2.36 2.43
CA THR A 33 8.32 1.47 3.50
C THR A 33 7.21 0.55 4.01
N PHE A 34 5.99 1.07 4.19
CA PHE A 34 4.84 0.26 4.59
C PHE A 34 4.49 -0.80 3.54
N ILE A 35 4.42 -0.43 2.27
CA ILE A 35 4.10 -1.34 1.15
C ILE A 35 5.17 -2.43 1.02
N ASP A 36 6.45 -2.07 1.11
CA ASP A 36 7.58 -3.01 1.02
C ASP A 36 7.55 -4.06 2.14
N ASN A 37 7.22 -3.66 3.37
CA ASN A 37 7.07 -4.58 4.51
C ASN A 37 5.95 -5.62 4.32
N LEU A 38 5.02 -5.41 3.39
CA LEU A 38 3.95 -6.36 3.07
C LEU A 38 4.27 -7.24 1.87
N PHE A 39 5.37 -7.01 1.17
CA PHE A 39 5.80 -7.83 0.04
C PHE A 39 6.39 -9.16 0.54
N MET A 40 5.81 -10.28 0.08
CA MET A 40 6.23 -11.62 0.48
C MET A 40 6.13 -12.58 -0.70
N GLY A 41 7.24 -13.26 -1.02
CA GLY A 41 7.24 -14.40 -1.94
C GLY A 41 6.72 -14.10 -3.36
N GLY A 42 6.77 -12.83 -3.82
CA GLY A 42 6.28 -12.42 -5.14
C GLY A 42 4.88 -11.80 -5.15
N GLY A 43 4.21 -11.71 -4.00
CA GLY A 43 2.92 -11.01 -3.85
C GLY A 43 2.92 -10.12 -2.61
N PHE A 44 1.74 -9.66 -2.21
CA PHE A 44 1.58 -8.83 -1.02
C PHE A 44 0.56 -9.41 -0.03
N ALA A 45 0.80 -9.18 1.25
CA ALA A 45 -0.13 -9.39 2.36
C ALA A 45 -0.99 -8.15 2.63
N GLY A 46 -2.11 -8.32 3.33
CA GLY A 46 -3.01 -7.21 3.67
C GLY A 46 -2.55 -6.40 4.87
N THR A 47 -1.96 -7.06 5.86
CA THR A 47 -1.48 -6.47 7.10
C THR A 47 -0.22 -7.21 7.57
N VAL A 48 0.46 -6.64 8.56
CA VAL A 48 1.65 -7.25 9.19
C VAL A 48 1.37 -8.56 9.93
N PHE A 49 0.09 -8.92 10.12
CA PHE A 49 -0.31 -10.17 10.78
C PHE A 49 -0.56 -11.31 9.81
N ASP A 50 -0.66 -11.02 8.51
CA ASP A 50 -0.89 -12.03 7.49
C ASP A 50 0.44 -12.74 7.19
N THR A 51 0.39 -14.07 7.10
CA THR A 51 1.59 -14.91 6.92
C THR A 51 1.83 -15.31 5.47
N GLU A 52 0.88 -15.03 4.57
CA GLU A 52 0.93 -15.41 3.16
C GLU A 52 0.42 -14.26 2.30
N PRO A 53 0.94 -14.10 1.07
CA PRO A 53 0.39 -13.16 0.11
C PRO A 53 -0.95 -13.66 -0.46
N ASP A 54 -1.79 -12.72 -0.89
CA ASP A 54 -3.04 -13.01 -1.60
C ASP A 54 -3.12 -12.20 -2.91
N ILE A 55 -3.91 -12.68 -3.87
CA ILE A 55 -4.10 -12.02 -5.16
C ILE A 55 -4.75 -10.64 -5.04
N GLU A 56 -5.69 -10.46 -4.10
CA GLU A 56 -6.36 -9.19 -3.80
C GLU A 56 -5.33 -8.17 -3.31
N TYR A 57 -4.54 -8.54 -2.32
CA TYR A 57 -3.52 -7.65 -1.76
C TYR A 57 -2.36 -7.44 -2.72
N THR A 58 -2.05 -8.41 -3.57
CA THR A 58 -1.09 -8.21 -4.67
C THR A 58 -1.57 -7.15 -5.64
N PHE A 59 -2.85 -7.14 -6.00
CA PHE A 59 -3.44 -6.07 -6.80
C PHE A 59 -3.34 -4.70 -6.08
N TYR A 60 -3.68 -4.63 -4.80
CA TYR A 60 -3.59 -3.37 -4.05
C TYR A 60 -2.16 -2.88 -3.84
N GLY A 61 -1.19 -3.77 -3.65
CA GLY A 61 0.23 -3.42 -3.60
C GLY A 61 0.70 -2.77 -4.90
N LEU A 62 0.32 -3.34 -6.05
CA LEU A 62 0.61 -2.76 -7.36
C LEU A 62 -0.11 -1.42 -7.59
N LEU A 63 -1.37 -1.30 -7.16
CA LEU A 63 -2.11 -0.03 -7.22
C LEU A 63 -1.41 1.06 -6.40
N ALA A 64 -0.97 0.74 -5.18
CA ALA A 64 -0.28 1.67 -4.30
C ALA A 64 1.07 2.11 -4.87
N LEU A 65 1.87 1.16 -5.39
CA LEU A 65 3.15 1.47 -6.05
C LEU A 65 2.93 2.34 -7.30
N GLY A 66 1.89 2.05 -8.09
CA GLY A 66 1.52 2.86 -9.25
C GLY A 66 1.15 4.30 -8.88
N ALA A 67 0.43 4.49 -7.77
CA ALA A 67 0.06 5.81 -7.26
C ALA A 67 1.27 6.63 -6.71
N LEU A 68 2.44 6.00 -6.51
CA LEU A 68 3.66 6.63 -5.99
C LEU A 68 4.80 6.68 -7.03
N ALA A 69 4.55 6.21 -8.27
CA ALA A 69 5.58 6.04 -9.29
C ALA A 69 6.04 7.35 -9.95
N GLU A 70 5.20 8.38 -9.91
CA GLU A 70 5.47 9.75 -10.35
C GLU A 70 5.73 10.60 -9.12
#